data_AF-A0A9D9DTU9-F1
#
_entry.id   AF-A0A9D9DTU9-F1
#
_cell.length_a   1.000
_cell.length_b   1.000
_cell.length_c   1.000
_cell.angle_alpha   90.00
_cell.angle_beta   90.00
_cell.angle_gamma   90.00
#
_symmetry.space_group_name_H-M   'P 1'
#
loop_
_entity.id
_entity.type
_entity.pdbx_description
1 polymer ?
#
loop_
_entity_poly.entity_id
_entity_poly.type
_entity_poly.pdbx_seq_one_letter_code
_entity_poly.pdbx_strand_id
1 'polypeptide(L)'
;MKSEERQFLIESLCEDLVPMIMDKYGLSDKAAIKKLYTSSTFSKLEDPETGLYYQSPVYLFDMLKEEFDADIVDSSKESLKS
;
A
#
# COMPACT_ATOMS: atom_id res chain seq x y z
N MET A 1 6.73 21.51 7.79
CA MET A 1 7.30 20.22 8.17
C MET A 1 8.59 20.04 7.39
N LYS A 2 9.67 19.58 8.01
CA LYS A 2 10.92 19.29 7.29
C LYS A 2 10.74 18.01 6.47
N SER A 3 11.40 17.91 5.33
CA SER A 3 11.33 16.73 4.46
C SER A 3 11.74 15.44 5.20
N GLU A 4 12.65 15.53 6.18
CA GLU A 4 13.10 14.42 7.02
C GLU A 4 12.02 13.90 7.98
N GLU A 5 11.22 14.79 8.58
CA GLU A 5 10.11 14.40 9.48
C GLU A 5 9.03 13.64 8.70
N ARG A 6 8.72 14.07 7.47
CA ARG A 6 7.79 13.37 6.58
C ARG A 6 8.31 11.97 6.25
N GLN A 7 9.59 11.89 5.92
CA GLN A 7 10.21 10.62 5.53
C GLN A 7 10.13 9.61 6.68
N PHE A 8 10.40 10.05 7.90
CA PHE A 8 10.25 9.24 9.10
C PHE A 8 8.80 8.75 9.31
N LEU A 9 7.80 9.62 9.10
CA LEU A 9 6.39 9.21 9.20
C LEU A 9 6.02 8.17 8.16
N ILE A 10 6.46 8.35 6.90
CA ILE A 10 6.22 7.38 5.82
C ILE A 10 6.91 6.05 6.15
N GLU A 11 8.15 6.06 6.64
CA GLU A 11 8.88 4.85 7.03
C GLU A 11 8.17 4.11 8.17
N SER A 12 7.72 4.83 9.21
CA SER A 12 6.94 4.24 10.30
C SER A 12 5.64 3.61 9.79
N LEU A 13 4.95 4.25 8.84
CA LEU A 13 3.75 3.69 8.22
C LEU A 13 4.08 2.43 7.41
N CYS A 14 5.18 2.41 6.67
CA CYS A 14 5.62 1.23 5.93
C CYS A 14 5.92 0.04 6.85
N GLU A 15 6.58 0.28 7.98
CA GLU A 15 6.87 -0.74 8.99
C GLU A 15 5.59 -1.38 9.54
N ASP A 16 4.51 -0.61 9.68
CA ASP A 16 3.20 -1.12 10.11
C ASP A 16 2.43 -1.80 8.97
N LEU A 17 2.50 -1.27 7.75
CA LEU A 17 1.73 -1.75 6.60
C LEU A 17 2.24 -3.09 6.06
N VAL A 18 3.55 -3.33 6.04
CA VAL A 18 4.14 -4.55 5.47
C VAL A 18 3.61 -5.82 6.18
N PRO A 19 3.62 -5.93 7.52
CA PRO A 19 3.01 -7.05 8.23
C PRO A 19 1.52 -7.23 7.92
N MET A 20 0.75 -6.14 7.83
CA MET A 20 -0.69 -6.20 7.50
C MET A 20 -0.92 -6.80 6.11
N ILE A 21 -0.09 -6.43 5.13
CA ILE A 21 -0.14 -6.99 3.77
C ILE A 21 0.24 -8.47 3.78
N MET A 22 1.29 -8.84 4.51
CA MET A 22 1.73 -10.24 4.64
C MET A 22 0.62 -11.12 5.22
N ASP A 23 0.04 -10.70 6.35
CA ASP A 23 -1.01 -11.45 7.05
C ASP A 23 -2.28 -11.59 6.21
N LYS A 24 -2.65 -10.53 5.46
CA LYS A 24 -3.87 -10.52 4.66
C LYS A 24 -3.76 -11.34 3.38
N TYR A 25 -2.62 -11.28 2.69
CA TYR A 25 -2.43 -11.84 1.35
C TYR A 25 -1.51 -13.07 1.33
N GLY A 26 -0.96 -13.48 2.48
CA GLY A 26 -0.06 -14.63 2.58
C GLY A 26 1.27 -14.41 1.83
N LEU A 27 1.73 -13.15 1.74
CA LEU A 27 2.94 -12.78 1.01
C LEU A 27 4.19 -12.91 1.89
N SER A 28 5.33 -13.19 1.26
CA SER A 28 6.64 -13.02 1.92
C SER A 28 6.98 -11.54 2.08
N ASP A 29 7.86 -11.20 3.02
CA ASP A 29 8.32 -9.83 3.28
C ASP A 29 8.71 -9.10 1.99
N LYS A 30 9.54 -9.73 1.15
CA LYS A 30 9.99 -9.15 -0.13
C LYS A 30 8.83 -8.90 -1.09
N ALA A 31 7.86 -9.80 -1.13
CA ALA A 31 6.69 -9.66 -1.98
C ALA A 31 5.73 -8.57 -1.46
N ALA A 32 5.53 -8.50 -0.14
CA ALA A 32 4.70 -7.48 0.50
C ALA A 32 5.29 -6.08 0.32
N ILE A 33 6.60 -5.91 0.59
CA ILE A 33 7.36 -4.70 0.30
C ILE A 33 7.20 -4.31 -1.16
N LYS A 34 7.52 -5.23 -2.09
CA LYS A 34 7.39 -4.94 -3.52
C LYS A 34 5.98 -4.48 -3.88
N LYS A 35 4.95 -5.17 -3.40
CA LYS A 35 3.55 -4.84 -3.70
C LYS A 35 3.17 -3.47 -3.12
N LEU A 36 3.60 -3.13 -1.91
CA LEU A 36 3.41 -1.82 -1.28
C LEU A 36 4.05 -0.70 -2.12
N TYR A 37 5.34 -0.80 -2.44
CA TYR A 37 6.06 0.25 -3.19
C TYR A 37 5.58 0.40 -4.64
N THR A 38 4.95 -0.63 -5.22
CA THR A 38 4.33 -0.54 -6.55
C THR A 38 2.89 -0.04 -6.54
N SER A 39 2.30 0.22 -5.37
CA SER A 39 0.90 0.62 -5.25
C SER A 39 0.69 2.10 -5.57
N SER A 40 -0.46 2.41 -6.16
CA SER A 40 -0.92 3.78 -6.37
C SER A 40 -1.13 4.51 -5.03
N THR A 41 -1.56 3.77 -4.00
CA THR A 41 -1.75 4.30 -2.65
C THR A 41 -0.43 4.76 -2.04
N PHE A 42 0.67 4.02 -2.26
CA PHE A 42 2.00 4.45 -1.84
C PHE A 42 2.49 5.68 -2.60
N SER A 43 2.26 5.77 -3.92
CA SER A 43 2.59 6.99 -4.68
C SER A 43 1.86 8.23 -4.13
N LYS A 44 0.61 8.07 -3.69
CA LYS A 44 -0.14 9.16 -3.02
C LYS A 44 0.40 9.45 -1.62
N LEU A 45 0.87 8.45 -0.89
CA LEU A 45 1.49 8.61 0.43
C LEU A 45 2.77 9.46 0.37
N GLU A 46 3.57 9.28 -0.70
CA GLU A 46 4.78 10.08 -0.93
C GLU A 46 4.49 11.53 -1.36
N ASP A 47 3.31 11.79 -1.92
CA ASP A 47 2.88 13.12 -2.34
C ASP A 47 2.47 13.98 -1.13
N PRO A 48 3.22 15.07 -0.83
CA PRO A 48 2.93 15.91 0.32
C PRO A 48 1.57 16.61 0.25
N GLU A 49 1.01 16.81 -0.94
CA GLU A 49 -0.26 17.51 -1.16
C GLU A 49 -1.47 16.67 -0.72
N THR A 50 -1.31 15.34 -0.63
CA THR A 50 -2.41 14.44 -0.23
C THR A 50 -2.64 14.41 1.28
N GLY A 51 -1.61 14.76 2.08
CA GLY A 51 -1.65 14.69 3.54
C GLY A 51 -1.78 13.28 4.12
N LEU A 52 -1.60 12.24 3.31
CA LEU A 52 -1.83 10.84 3.73
C LEU A 52 -0.86 10.35 4.81
N TYR A 53 0.33 10.93 4.91
CA TYR A 53 1.33 10.63 5.93
C TYR A 53 0.90 11.03 7.36
N TYR A 54 -0.22 11.75 7.53
CA TYR A 54 -0.83 12.01 8.84
C TYR A 54 -1.91 10.99 9.24
N GLN A 55 -2.28 10.08 8.33
CA GLN A 55 -3.35 9.11 8.57
C GLN A 55 -2.85 7.89 9.35
N SER A 56 -3.80 7.15 9.92
CA SER A 56 -3.51 5.87 10.56
C SER A 56 -3.07 4.81 9.54
N PRO A 57 -2.15 3.89 9.88
CA PRO A 57 -1.79 2.78 9.02
C PRO A 57 -2.99 1.91 8.64
N VAL A 58 -4.00 1.78 9.52
CA VAL A 58 -5.23 1.02 9.22
C VAL A 58 -6.02 1.66 8.06
N TYR A 59 -6.13 2.98 8.04
CA TYR A 59 -6.82 3.70 6.97
C TYR A 59 -6.09 3.54 5.63
N LEU A 60 -4.76 3.66 5.64
CA LEU A 60 -3.95 3.43 4.44
C LEU A 60 -4.03 1.98 3.97
N PHE A 61 -4.10 1.03 4.91
CA PHE A 61 -4.24 -0.38 4.59
C PHE A 61 -5.58 -0.68 3.93
N ASP A 62 -6.68 -0.07 4.39
CA ASP A 62 -7.99 -0.23 3.76
C ASP A 62 -7.97 0.29 2.30
N MET A 63 -7.31 1.43 2.04
CA MET A 63 -7.11 1.93 0.67
C MET A 63 -6.26 0.99 -0.19
N LEU A 64 -5.15 0.47 0.36
CA LEU A 64 -4.29 -0.52 -0.31
C LEU A 64 -5.06 -1.79 -0.66
N LYS A 65 -5.93 -2.24 0.25
CA LYS A 65 -6.74 -3.42 0.06
C LYS A 65 -7.75 -3.23 -1.08
N GLU A 66 -8.42 -2.08 -1.15
CA GLU A 66 -9.33 -1.78 -2.27
C GLU A 66 -8.59 -1.83 -3.62
N GLU A 67 -7.38 -1.28 -3.67
CA GLU A 67 -6.52 -1.33 -4.85
C GLU A 67 -6.13 -2.78 -5.22
N PHE A 68 -5.66 -3.56 -4.25
CA PHE A 68 -5.17 -4.92 -4.50
C PHE A 68 -6.29 -5.89 -4.85
N ASP A 69 -7.44 -5.75 -4.20
CA ASP A 69 -8.61 -6.59 -4.48
C ASP A 69 -9.17 -6.25 -5.87
N ALA A 70 -9.09 -4.99 -6.33
CA ALA A 70 -9.45 -4.60 -7.69
C ALA A 70 -8.51 -5.20 -8.76
N ASP A 71 -7.19 -5.20 -8.52
CA ASP A 71 -6.19 -5.85 -9.42
C ASP A 71 -6.48 -7.36 -9.61
N ILE A 72 -6.91 -8.05 -8.56
CA ILE A 72 -7.21 -9.49 -8.58
C ILE A 72 -8.46 -9.78 -9.43
N VAL A 73 -9.46 -8.90 -9.37
CA VAL A 73 -10.71 -9.05 -10.11
C VAL A 73 -10.48 -8.85 -11.62
N ASP A 74 -9.56 -7.97 -12.02
CA ASP A 74 -9.22 -7.76 -13.43
C ASP A 74 -8.52 -8.99 -14.03
N SER A 75 -7.57 -9.58 -13.29
CA SER A 75 -6.87 -10.81 -13.69
C SER A 75 -7.79 -12.01 -13.92
N SER A 76 -8.95 -12.05 -13.23
CA SER A 76 -9.93 -13.13 -13.35
C SER A 76 -10.89 -12.97 -14.54
N LYS A 77 -11.03 -11.76 -15.10
CA LYS A 77 -11.92 -11.50 -16.25
C LYS A 77 -11.29 -11.86 -17.59
N GLU A 78 -9.96 -11.91 -17.67
CA GLU A 78 -9.25 -12.20 -18.92
C GLU A 78 -9.20 -13.71 -19.28
N SER A 79 -9.34 -14.60 -18.30
CA SER A 79 -9.40 -16.07 -18.54
C SER A 79 -10.75 -16.57 -19.09
N LEU A 80 -11.80 -15.74 -19.12
CA LEU A 80 -13.13 -16.14 -19.61
C LEU A 80 -13.42 -15.67 -21.04
N LYS A 81 -12.41 -15.12 -21.75
CA LYS A 81 -12.57 -14.63 -23.13
C LYS A 81 -12.02 -15.59 -24.20
N SER A 82 -11.70 -16.84 -23.83
CA SER A 82 -11.30 -17.89 -24.78
C SER A 82 -12.48 -18.72 -25.27
#